data_AF-A0A8J2KV85-F1
#
_entry.id   AF-A0A8J2KV85-F1
#
_cell.length_a   1.000
_cell.length_b   1.000
_cell.length_c   1.000
_cell.angle_alpha   90.00
_cell.angle_beta   90.00
_cell.angle_gamma   90.00
#
_symmetry.space_group_name_H-M   'P 1'
#
loop_
_entity.id
_entity.type
_entity.pdbx_description
1 polymer ?
#
loop_
_entity_poly.entity_id
_entity_poly.type
_entity_poly.pdbx_seq_one_letter_code
_entity_poly.pdbx_strand_id
1 'polypeptide(L)'
;MSDDCQPPPAKQFSQPIYGRSKLEDFNDRVGAFFRRPVVWFRETIVVPNRKEYAWYHQKFPRVKDIDQCYMDEIDCIYEANEQFKRDKLVDNMILNLLRYRMDDCVREEYPDHAPRCFQLKEDYETAAGNWFSRYGELGGHYHVKEAYMRQKHRMLWERRHGPIGCGMKSDPYSVEPESH
;
A
#
# COMPACT_ATOMS: atom_id res chain seq x y z
N MET A 1 11.72 -13.17 -13.54
CA MET A 1 11.92 -11.78 -13.07
C MET A 1 10.59 -11.35 -12.49
N SER A 2 10.45 -11.63 -11.19
CA SER A 2 9.35 -11.32 -10.27
C SER A 2 7.96 -11.86 -10.63
N ASP A 3 7.76 -13.15 -10.34
CA ASP A 3 6.46 -13.83 -10.35
C ASP A 3 5.69 -13.67 -9.01
N ASP A 4 6.15 -12.83 -8.08
CA ASP A 4 5.60 -12.76 -6.72
C ASP A 4 4.52 -11.68 -6.51
N CYS A 5 3.65 -11.50 -7.51
CA CYS A 5 2.31 -10.96 -7.26
C CYS A 5 1.31 -12.10 -7.31
N GLN A 6 1.55 -13.14 -6.52
CA GLN A 6 0.49 -14.10 -6.21
C GLN A 6 -0.62 -13.29 -5.54
N PRO A 7 -1.85 -13.22 -6.10
CA PRO A 7 -2.98 -12.72 -5.33
C PRO A 7 -3.02 -13.49 -4.01
N PRO A 8 -3.40 -12.84 -2.89
CA PRO A 8 -3.50 -13.55 -1.62
C PRO A 8 -4.32 -14.82 -1.86
N PRO A 9 -3.87 -15.99 -1.36
CA PRO A 9 -4.56 -17.24 -1.61
C PRO A 9 -6.00 -17.02 -1.17
N ALA A 10 -6.95 -17.27 -2.08
CA ALA A 10 -8.35 -17.28 -1.71
C ALA A 10 -8.46 -18.19 -0.49
N LYS A 11 -8.89 -17.66 0.67
CA LYS A 11 -9.23 -18.51 1.81
C LYS A 11 -10.17 -19.56 1.23
N GLN A 12 -9.73 -20.82 1.20
CA GLN A 12 -10.63 -21.92 0.91
C GLN A 12 -11.71 -21.78 1.98
N PHE A 13 -12.91 -21.41 1.55
CA PHE A 13 -14.10 -21.47 2.39
C PHE A 13 -14.27 -22.96 2.71
N SER A 14 -13.59 -23.44 3.75
CA SER A 14 -13.92 -24.69 4.40
C SER A 14 -15.23 -24.42 5.10
N GLN A 15 -16.32 -24.52 4.32
CA GLN A 15 -17.64 -24.54 4.92
C GLN A 15 -17.63 -25.68 5.94
N PRO A 16 -18.00 -25.44 7.21
CA PRO A 16 -18.09 -26.51 8.17
C PRO A 16 -19.04 -27.56 7.61
N ILE A 17 -18.68 -28.85 7.71
CA ILE A 17 -19.52 -29.98 7.34
C ILE A 17 -20.64 -30.09 8.40
N TYR A 18 -21.52 -29.10 8.45
CA TYR A 18 -22.74 -29.14 9.26
C TYR A 18 -23.87 -29.62 8.35
N GLY A 19 -24.66 -30.58 8.84
CA GLY A 19 -25.77 -31.14 8.07
C GLY A 19 -26.71 -30.03 7.60
N ARG A 20 -26.97 -29.98 6.28
CA ARG A 20 -27.81 -28.93 5.67
C ARG A 20 -29.19 -28.89 6.33
N SER A 21 -29.57 -27.71 6.79
CA SER A 21 -30.92 -27.44 7.26
C SER A 21 -31.87 -27.20 6.07
N LYS A 22 -33.16 -27.51 6.22
CA LYS A 22 -34.19 -27.26 5.18
C LYS A 22 -34.32 -25.77 4.80
N LEU A 23 -33.91 -24.86 5.68
CA LEU A 23 -33.92 -23.41 5.44
C LEU A 23 -32.75 -22.98 4.55
N GLU A 24 -31.56 -23.56 4.73
CA GLU A 24 -30.43 -23.34 3.84
C GLU A 24 -30.73 -23.84 2.43
N ASP A 25 -31.35 -25.02 2.29
CA ASP A 25 -31.80 -25.55 1.00
C ASP A 25 -32.83 -24.63 0.31
N PHE A 26 -33.73 -23.99 1.09
CA PHE A 26 -34.70 -23.03 0.56
C PHE A 26 -34.00 -21.74 0.08
N ASN A 27 -33.09 -21.19 0.89
CA ASN A 27 -32.31 -20.00 0.53
C ASN A 27 -31.44 -20.24 -0.72
N ASP A 28 -30.84 -21.43 -0.83
CA ASP A 28 -30.07 -21.81 -2.03
C ASP A 28 -30.95 -21.90 -3.27
N ARG A 29 -32.19 -22.40 -3.14
CA ARG A 29 -33.16 -22.45 -4.25
C ARG A 29 -33.60 -21.06 -4.69
N VAL A 30 -33.89 -20.16 -3.74
CA VAL A 30 -34.22 -18.76 -4.02
C VAL A 30 -33.03 -18.03 -4.65
N GLY A 31 -31.83 -18.21 -4.09
CA GLY A 31 -30.60 -17.66 -4.66
C GLY A 31 -30.32 -18.18 -6.07
N ALA A 32 -30.54 -19.47 -6.31
CA ALA A 32 -30.40 -20.07 -7.63
C ALA A 32 -31.42 -19.52 -8.64
N PHE A 33 -32.64 -19.23 -8.20
CA PHE A 33 -33.67 -18.63 -9.07
C PHE A 33 -33.21 -17.28 -9.65
N PHE A 34 -32.52 -16.44 -8.87
CA PHE A 34 -31.97 -15.17 -9.36
C PHE A 34 -30.60 -15.32 -10.04
N ARG A 35 -29.75 -16.23 -9.58
CA ARG A 35 -28.40 -16.43 -10.14
C ARG A 35 -28.45 -17.05 -11.55
N ARG A 36 -29.33 -18.02 -11.78
CA ARG A 36 -29.47 -18.74 -13.05
C ARG A 36 -29.69 -17.83 -14.27
N PRO A 37 -30.64 -16.88 -14.26
CA PRO A 37 -30.83 -15.98 -15.41
C PRO A 37 -29.62 -15.07 -15.64
N VAL A 38 -28.92 -14.63 -14.59
CA VAL A 38 -27.71 -13.80 -14.71
C VAL A 38 -26.56 -14.59 -15.34
N VAL A 39 -26.34 -15.83 -14.90
CA VAL A 39 -25.32 -16.71 -15.48
C VAL A 39 -25.66 -17.03 -16.94
N TRP A 40 -26.92 -17.36 -17.23
CA TRP A 40 -27.38 -17.59 -18.60
C TRP A 40 -27.12 -16.37 -19.50
N PHE A 41 -27.43 -15.15 -19.04
CA PHE A 41 -27.17 -13.93 -19.79
C PHE A 41 -25.66 -13.71 -20.03
N ARG A 42 -24.84 -13.93 -19.00
CA ARG A 42 -23.37 -13.83 -19.11
C ARG A 42 -22.84 -14.80 -20.17
N GLU A 43 -23.23 -16.06 -20.11
CA GLU A 43 -22.71 -17.11 -20.99
C GLU A 43 -23.27 -17.02 -22.41
N THR A 44 -24.55 -16.68 -22.57
CA THR A 44 -25.24 -16.70 -23.87
C THR A 44 -25.02 -15.41 -24.66
N ILE A 45 -24.91 -14.26 -23.99
CA ILE A 45 -24.88 -12.94 -24.65
C ILE A 45 -23.53 -12.26 -24.45
N VAL A 46 -23.02 -12.18 -23.22
CA VAL A 46 -21.82 -11.37 -22.91
C VAL A 46 -20.54 -12.05 -23.38
N VAL A 47 -20.35 -13.32 -23.03
CA VAL A 47 -19.13 -14.09 -23.36
C VAL A 47 -18.89 -14.18 -24.88
N PRO A 48 -19.86 -14.59 -25.72
CA PRO A 48 -19.63 -14.68 -27.16
C PRO A 48 -19.50 -13.30 -27.84
N ASN A 49 -20.09 -12.25 -27.27
CA ASN A 49 -19.97 -10.90 -27.80
C ASN A 49 -18.70 -10.16 -27.31
N ARG A 50 -17.99 -10.71 -26.33
CA ARG A 50 -16.76 -10.11 -25.80
C ARG A 50 -15.61 -10.39 -26.76
N LYS A 51 -15.14 -9.34 -27.44
CA LYS A 51 -13.88 -9.39 -28.20
C LYS A 51 -12.72 -9.50 -27.22
N GLU A 52 -12.01 -10.61 -27.23
CA GLU A 52 -10.76 -10.74 -26.49
C GLU A 52 -9.65 -9.98 -27.23
N TYR A 53 -9.03 -9.01 -26.56
CA TYR A 53 -7.86 -8.31 -27.05
C TYR A 53 -6.78 -8.34 -25.98
N ALA A 54 -5.53 -8.56 -26.40
CA ALA A 54 -4.40 -8.56 -25.48
C ALA A 54 -4.15 -7.12 -25.01
N TRP A 55 -4.14 -6.93 -23.69
CA TRP A 55 -3.67 -5.71 -23.05
C TRP A 55 -2.45 -6.05 -22.19
N TYR A 56 -1.45 -5.17 -22.18
CA TYR A 56 -0.21 -5.40 -21.46
C TYR A 56 -0.03 -4.35 -20.37
N HIS A 57 0.56 -4.77 -19.25
CA HIS A 57 0.99 -3.84 -18.23
C HIS A 57 2.19 -3.05 -18.73
N GLN A 58 2.09 -1.72 -18.66
CA GLN A 58 3.20 -0.85 -18.99
C GLN A 58 4.35 -1.03 -17.99
N LYS A 59 5.55 -1.27 -18.50
CA LYS A 59 6.76 -1.38 -17.70
C LYS A 59 7.61 -0.14 -17.93
N PHE A 60 7.85 0.63 -16.88
CA PHE A 60 8.76 1.77 -16.92
C PHE A 60 10.15 1.30 -16.48
N PRO A 61 11.21 1.50 -17.27
CA PRO A 61 12.57 1.30 -16.79
C PRO A 61 12.89 2.33 -15.70
N ARG A 62 13.84 1.99 -14.82
CA ARG A 62 14.38 2.95 -13.87
C ARG A 62 15.21 4.01 -14.61
N VAL A 63 15.03 5.26 -14.22
CA VAL A 63 15.84 6.41 -14.63
C VAL A 63 16.84 6.71 -13.52
N LYS A 64 17.82 7.57 -13.81
CA LYS A 64 18.73 8.12 -12.81
C LYS A 64 17.95 8.85 -11.71
N ASP A 65 18.39 8.69 -10.47
CA ASP A 65 17.83 9.39 -9.32
C ASP A 65 18.37 10.83 -9.23
N ILE A 66 17.72 11.65 -8.40
CA ILE A 66 18.01 13.10 -8.29
C ILE A 66 19.41 13.42 -7.75
N ASP A 67 20.04 12.49 -7.05
CA ASP A 67 21.39 12.62 -6.50
C ASP A 67 22.49 12.47 -7.55
N GLN A 68 22.19 11.80 -8.66
CA GLN A 68 23.12 11.57 -9.78
C GLN A 68 23.04 12.66 -10.85
N CYS A 69 21.93 13.41 -10.90
CA CYS A 69 21.74 14.50 -11.87
C CYS A 69 22.57 15.74 -11.50
N TYR A 70 23.10 16.43 -12.52
CA TYR A 70 23.66 17.76 -12.33
C TYR A 70 22.55 18.82 -12.15
N MET A 71 22.92 20.00 -11.65
CA MET A 71 21.95 21.05 -11.29
C MET A 71 21.41 21.82 -12.51
N ASP A 72 22.16 21.84 -13.60
CA ASP A 72 21.88 22.49 -14.87
C ASP A 72 21.14 21.59 -15.88
N GLU A 73 21.19 20.27 -15.70
CA GLU A 73 20.49 19.29 -16.55
C GLU A 73 18.99 19.19 -16.18
N ILE A 74 18.18 20.04 -16.81
CA ILE A 74 16.73 20.10 -16.57
C ILE A 74 16.04 18.77 -16.93
N ASP A 75 16.46 18.12 -18.02
CA ASP A 75 15.85 16.87 -18.49
C ASP A 75 16.03 15.72 -17.49
N CYS A 76 17.25 15.57 -16.94
CA CYS A 76 17.53 14.55 -15.91
C CYS A 76 16.65 14.76 -14.67
N ILE A 77 16.56 16.03 -14.21
CA ILE A 77 15.72 16.39 -13.06
C ILE A 77 14.25 16.13 -13.36
N TYR A 78 13.79 16.41 -14.57
CA TYR A 78 12.41 16.19 -14.99
C TYR A 78 12.06 14.70 -15.01
N GLU A 79 12.89 13.86 -15.61
CA GLU A 79 12.65 12.41 -15.65
C GLU A 79 12.68 11.78 -14.26
N ALA A 80 13.64 12.17 -13.42
CA ALA A 80 13.73 11.75 -12.02
C ALA A 80 12.48 12.17 -11.21
N ASN A 81 11.97 13.38 -11.45
CA ASN A 81 10.75 13.86 -10.80
C ASN A 81 9.52 13.08 -11.27
N GLU A 82 9.41 12.74 -12.55
CA GLU A 82 8.33 11.91 -13.06
C GLU A 82 8.40 10.48 -12.51
N GLN A 83 9.59 9.90 -12.36
CA GLN A 83 9.76 8.62 -11.67
C GLN A 83 9.29 8.71 -10.21
N PHE A 84 9.70 9.75 -9.48
CA PHE A 84 9.29 9.98 -8.10
C PHE A 84 7.76 10.08 -7.95
N LYS A 85 7.08 10.78 -8.87
CA LYS A 85 5.61 10.87 -8.87
C LYS A 85 4.96 9.51 -9.10
N ARG A 86 5.48 8.70 -10.02
CA ARG A 86 4.97 7.35 -10.29
C ARG A 86 5.17 6.44 -9.08
N ASP A 87 6.36 6.46 -8.48
CA ASP A 87 6.66 5.67 -7.28
C ASP A 87 5.73 6.07 -6.12
N LYS A 88 5.44 7.37 -5.93
CA LYS A 88 4.45 7.82 -4.94
C LYS A 88 3.05 7.27 -5.19
N LEU A 89 2.61 7.21 -6.45
CA LEU A 89 1.31 6.62 -6.80
C LEU A 89 1.28 5.12 -6.50
N VAL A 90 2.36 4.40 -6.77
CA VAL A 90 2.49 2.98 -6.42
C VAL A 90 2.44 2.79 -4.91
N ASP A 91 3.19 3.59 -4.14
CA ASP A 91 3.21 3.53 -2.68
C ASP A 91 1.84 3.85 -2.07
N ASN A 92 1.09 4.81 -2.65
CA ASN A 92 -0.30 5.07 -2.24
C ASN A 92 -1.20 3.85 -2.45
N MET A 93 -1.05 3.14 -3.57
CA MET A 93 -1.83 1.93 -3.85
C MET A 93 -1.44 0.77 -2.94
N ILE A 94 -0.16 0.66 -2.55
CA ILE A 94 0.29 -0.31 -1.55
C ILE A 94 -0.39 -0.05 -0.21
N LEU A 95 -0.44 1.19 0.26
CA LEU A 95 -1.14 1.54 1.50
C LEU A 95 -2.65 1.22 1.43
N ASN A 96 -3.29 1.58 0.32
CA ASN A 96 -4.71 1.27 0.12
C ASN A 96 -4.96 -0.24 0.16
N LEU A 97 -4.10 -1.04 -0.47
CA LEU A 97 -4.21 -2.50 -0.43
C LEU A 97 -4.09 -3.05 0.99
N LEU A 98 -3.11 -2.59 1.77
CA LEU A 98 -2.94 -3.01 3.16
C LEU A 98 -4.15 -2.63 4.01
N ARG A 99 -4.70 -1.43 3.79
CA ARG A 99 -5.94 -0.99 4.43
C ARG A 99 -7.12 -1.90 4.10
N TYR A 100 -7.34 -2.22 2.82
CA TYR A 100 -8.42 -3.13 2.43
C TYR A 100 -8.27 -4.51 3.06
N ARG A 101 -7.05 -5.05 3.11
CA ARG A 101 -6.80 -6.35 3.77
C ARG A 101 -7.12 -6.32 5.25
N MET A 102 -6.76 -5.24 5.94
CA MET A 102 -7.08 -5.03 7.34
C MET A 102 -8.60 -4.93 7.53
N ASP A 103 -9.28 -4.11 6.75
CA ASP A 103 -10.73 -3.91 6.82
C ASP A 103 -11.50 -5.21 6.51
N ASP A 104 -11.05 -5.98 5.52
CA ASP A 104 -11.60 -7.31 5.21
C ASP A 104 -11.42 -8.28 6.38
N CYS A 105 -10.25 -8.31 7.01
CA CYS A 105 -10.04 -9.16 8.18
C CYS A 105 -10.98 -8.80 9.33
N VAL A 106 -11.12 -7.50 9.62
CA VAL A 106 -12.00 -7.02 10.70
C VAL A 106 -13.46 -7.40 10.43
N ARG A 107 -13.89 -7.30 9.17
CA ARG A 107 -15.26 -7.65 8.75
C ARG A 107 -15.55 -9.14 8.87
N GLU A 108 -14.61 -10.01 8.51
CA GLU A 108 -14.81 -11.47 8.52
C GLU A 108 -14.66 -12.08 9.91
N GLU A 109 -13.77 -11.55 10.75
CA GLU A 109 -13.45 -12.11 12.08
C GLU A 109 -14.24 -11.45 13.22
N TYR A 110 -15.18 -10.54 12.91
CA TYR A 110 -16.04 -9.92 13.92
C TYR A 110 -16.88 -10.99 14.66
N PRO A 111 -16.97 -10.98 16.01
CA PRO A 111 -16.54 -9.94 16.94
C PRO A 111 -15.08 -10.03 17.43
N ASP A 112 -14.44 -11.21 17.36
CA ASP A 112 -13.10 -11.49 17.94
C ASP A 112 -11.93 -11.16 16.99
N HIS A 113 -12.01 -10.00 16.35
CA HIS A 113 -11.05 -9.56 15.32
C HIS A 113 -9.68 -9.12 15.88
N ALA A 114 -9.62 -8.66 17.13
CA ALA A 114 -8.43 -8.03 17.72
C ALA A 114 -7.16 -8.92 17.69
N PRO A 115 -7.17 -10.18 18.19
CA PRO A 115 -5.99 -11.04 18.12
C PRO A 115 -5.75 -11.63 16.73
N ARG A 116 -6.80 -11.83 15.92
CA ARG A 116 -6.71 -12.49 14.61
C ARG A 116 -6.15 -11.57 13.52
N CYS A 117 -6.48 -10.28 13.57
CA CYS A 117 -6.06 -9.29 12.58
C CYS A 117 -4.84 -8.46 13.00
N PHE A 118 -4.19 -8.80 14.12
CA PHE A 118 -3.08 -8.04 14.69
C PHE A 118 -1.94 -7.82 13.69
N GLN A 119 -1.48 -8.88 13.01
CA GLN A 119 -0.37 -8.79 12.06
C GLN A 119 -0.68 -7.83 10.90
N LEU A 120 -1.88 -7.91 10.33
CA LEU A 120 -2.29 -7.03 9.23
C LEU A 120 -2.37 -5.56 9.65
N LYS A 121 -2.75 -5.31 10.91
CA LYS A 121 -2.76 -3.98 11.49
C LYS A 121 -1.33 -3.45 11.66
N GLU A 122 -0.42 -4.26 12.19
CA GLU A 122 0.99 -3.91 12.38
C GLU A 122 1.69 -3.62 11.03
N ASP A 123 1.43 -4.45 10.02
CA ASP A 123 1.93 -4.25 8.65
C ASP A 123 1.45 -2.91 8.07
N TYR A 124 0.16 -2.59 8.25
CA TYR A 124 -0.42 -1.32 7.80
C TYR A 124 0.19 -0.13 8.54
N GLU A 125 0.30 -0.18 9.87
CA GLU A 125 0.86 0.90 10.67
C GLU A 125 2.34 1.16 10.33
N THR A 126 3.12 0.09 10.17
CA THR A 126 4.52 0.16 9.76
C THR A 126 4.65 0.77 8.36
N ALA A 127 3.84 0.31 7.40
CA ALA A 127 3.84 0.86 6.05
C ALA A 127 3.40 2.33 6.01
N ALA A 128 2.37 2.70 6.78
CA ALA A 128 1.89 4.07 6.89
C ALA A 128 2.96 5.00 7.48
N GLY A 129 3.69 4.54 8.50
CA GLY A 129 4.84 5.24 9.07
C GLY A 129 5.97 5.45 8.05
N ASN A 130 6.31 4.42 7.27
CA ASN A 130 7.31 4.51 6.20
C ASN A 130 6.90 5.46 5.08
N TRP A 131 5.63 5.41 4.67
CA TRP A 131 5.07 6.32 3.67
C TRP A 131 5.09 7.77 4.14
N PHE A 132 4.66 8.04 5.38
CA PHE A 132 4.67 9.39 5.96
C PHE A 132 6.11 9.91 6.13
N SER A 133 7.04 9.02 6.48
CA SER A 133 8.47 9.31 6.55
C SER A 133 9.08 9.65 5.19
N ARG A 134 8.44 9.32 4.06
CA ARG A 134 8.89 9.70 2.72
C ARG A 134 8.12 10.89 2.15
N TYR A 135 6.79 10.93 2.32
CA TYR A 135 5.89 11.84 1.59
C TYR A 135 5.13 12.86 2.46
N GLY A 136 5.13 12.73 3.79
CA GLY A 136 4.12 13.35 4.67
C GLY A 136 4.05 14.89 4.67
N GLU A 137 5.19 15.57 4.57
CA GLU A 137 5.28 17.04 4.77
C GLU A 137 5.70 17.80 3.50
N LEU A 138 5.64 17.15 2.35
CA LEU A 138 6.10 17.70 1.05
C LEU A 138 5.14 18.73 0.43
N GLY A 139 4.10 19.15 1.16
CA GLY A 139 3.10 20.11 0.68
C GLY A 139 2.27 19.60 -0.51
N GLY A 140 1.45 20.50 -1.07
CA GLY A 140 0.63 20.19 -2.25
C GLY A 140 1.44 20.08 -3.54
N HIS A 141 2.51 20.88 -3.67
CA HIS A 141 3.45 20.85 -4.78
C HIS A 141 4.70 20.07 -4.38
N TYR A 142 4.65 18.75 -4.50
CA TYR A 142 5.77 17.89 -4.13
C TYR A 142 6.77 17.77 -5.27
N HIS A 143 8.04 18.07 -4.98
CA HIS A 143 9.15 17.89 -5.92
C HIS A 143 10.19 16.88 -5.38
N VAL A 144 10.81 16.09 -6.26
CA VAL A 144 11.84 15.10 -5.87
C VAL A 144 13.00 15.73 -5.10
N LYS A 145 13.36 16.99 -5.43
CA LYS A 145 14.41 17.76 -4.72
C LYS A 145 14.08 17.98 -3.25
N GLU A 146 12.84 18.31 -2.92
CA GLU A 146 12.41 18.54 -1.54
C GLU A 146 12.42 17.24 -0.74
N ALA A 147 11.98 16.14 -1.35
CA ALA A 147 12.01 14.82 -0.74
C ALA A 147 13.44 14.40 -0.41
N TYR A 148 14.37 14.69 -1.34
CA TYR A 148 15.79 14.43 -1.16
C TYR A 148 16.41 15.31 -0.06
N MET A 149 16.06 16.60 0.04
CA MET A 149 16.53 17.45 1.12
C MET A 149 15.99 17.02 2.49
N ARG A 150 14.75 16.54 2.56
CA ARG A 150 14.18 15.95 3.78
C ARG A 150 14.91 14.67 4.19
N GLN A 151 15.23 13.80 3.23
CA GLN A 151 16.07 12.62 3.46
C GLN A 151 17.44 13.01 4.01
N LYS A 152 18.10 14.03 3.43
CA LYS A 152 19.37 14.55 3.94
C LYS A 152 19.26 15.08 5.36
N HIS A 153 18.21 15.84 5.66
CA HIS A 153 17.96 16.34 7.01
C HIS A 153 17.85 15.18 8.02
N ARG A 154 17.11 14.13 7.66
CA ARG A 154 17.01 12.91 8.47
C ARG A 154 18.37 12.25 8.70
N MET A 155 19.16 12.02 7.65
CA MET A 155 20.48 11.40 7.78
C MET A 155 21.44 12.26 8.61
N LEU A 156 21.38 13.59 8.47
CA LEU A 156 22.20 14.50 9.26
C LEU A 156 21.80 14.48 10.75
N TRP A 157 20.50 14.37 11.03
CA TRP A 157 19.99 14.21 12.39
C TRP A 157 20.45 12.89 13.00
N GLU A 158 20.36 11.78 12.26
CA GLU A 158 20.75 10.44 12.72
C GLU A 158 22.24 10.38 13.05
N ARG A 159 23.07 11.06 12.25
CA ARG A 159 24.50 11.19 12.51
C ARG A 159 24.80 11.88 13.85
N ARG A 160 23.97 12.85 14.27
CA ARG A 160 24.16 13.62 15.51
C ARG A 160 23.62 12.88 16.73
N HIS A 161 22.40 12.38 16.64
CA HIS A 161 21.65 11.90 17.81
C HIS A 161 21.55 10.37 17.90
N GLY A 162 21.83 9.64 16.82
CA GLY A 162 21.61 8.19 16.74
C GLY A 162 20.33 7.83 15.97
N PRO A 163 19.86 6.58 16.03
CA PRO A 163 18.64 6.17 15.33
C PRO A 163 17.41 6.97 15.80
N ILE A 164 16.47 7.24 14.91
CA ILE A 164 15.26 7.99 15.25
C ILE A 164 14.48 7.24 16.33
N GLY A 165 14.08 7.98 17.38
CA GLY A 165 13.35 7.42 18.52
C GLY A 165 14.18 7.20 19.79
N CYS A 166 15.52 7.30 19.73
CA CYS A 166 16.37 7.14 20.92
C CYS A 166 16.57 8.43 21.76
N GLY A 167 15.85 9.51 21.45
CA GLY A 167 16.02 10.82 22.11
C GLY A 167 17.27 11.57 21.65
N MET A 168 17.38 12.86 21.98
CA MET A 168 18.61 13.62 21.76
C MET A 168 19.67 13.17 22.78
N LYS A 169 20.90 12.94 22.33
CA LYS A 169 22.03 12.80 23.25
C LYS A 169 22.18 14.11 24.02
N SER A 170 22.30 14.04 25.35
CA SER A 170 22.64 15.21 26.16
C SER A 170 23.99 15.73 25.69
N ASP A 171 24.04 17.01 25.32
CA ASP A 171 25.28 17.65 24.90
C ASP A 171 26.18 17.77 26.15
N PRO A 172 27.35 17.12 26.21
CA PRO A 172 28.19 17.17 27.42
C PRO A 172 28.81 18.55 27.68
N TYR A 173 28.53 19.53 26.81
CA TYR A 173 29.09 20.88 26.86
C TYR A 173 28.02 22.00 26.95
N SER A 174 26.73 21.68 27.11
CA SER A 174 25.73 22.74 27.30
C SER A 174 25.94 23.44 28.66
N VAL A 175 26.41 24.68 28.64
CA VAL A 175 26.50 25.56 29.81
C VAL A 175 25.09 25.97 30.19
N GLU A 176 24.64 25.66 31.41
CA GLU A 176 23.37 26.16 31.93
C GLU A 176 23.41 27.69 31.99
N PRO A 177 22.38 28.40 31.50
CA PRO A 177 22.36 29.85 31.60
C PRO A 177 22.28 30.24 33.08
N GLU A 178 23.29 30.97 33.57
CA GLU A 178 23.27 31.56 34.91
C GLU A 178 22.01 32.43 35.05
N SER A 179 21.14 32.06 35.99
CA SER A 179 19.95 32.83 36.35
C SER A 179 20.39 34.14 37.01
N HIS A 180 20.26 35.24 36.29
CA HIS A 180 20.33 36.59 36.86
C HIS A 180 19.09 36.89 37.71
#